data_AF-A0A086AV97-F1
#
_entry.id   AF-A0A086AV97-F1
#
_cell.length_a   1.000
_cell.length_b   1.000
_cell.length_c   1.000
_cell.angle_alpha   90.00
_cell.angle_beta   90.00
_cell.angle_gamma   90.00
#
_symmetry.space_group_name_H-M   'P 1'
#
loop_
_entity.id
_entity.type
_entity.pdbx_description
1 polymer ?
#
loop_
_entity_poly.entity_id
_entity_poly.type
_entity_poly.pdbx_seq_one_letter_code
_entity_poly.pdbx_strand_id
1 'polypeptide(L)'
;MLKIYSTFLLFGLLFLLSCKKELVKNDGYTDPALGIPQTQIDSIRKAEDQKQVLLKKVSYQTDSASSVEIMLPVSNYVKEYSFSPGINLTDPQKTTETKDETTYTQGLNIQNDFSDSSSDEVVLIGQSNNPDVFPVSDIKEFNETEKILSEDKNSLLYIDAFGHKKLYYRQYVPATKTYYLYIAEVPKYSSEKLQYAALFSIYSKAKHLLSFDKEALPENLTWEKVKPSISQVELKNYNIYYNSLQKELKYFLKNNDSTEIRKDHFDLYLYRDNAHTQKAMDQTALIADSNFSGHFEDLPFENHLIPGYFSGKFSNDDLFAFVRRLSSNSILVSAKNDSGYVNDTTEYFIISSIKTPKGQFYLISSTNKDGNDTTALMNDYFSKHLKI
;
A
#
# COMPACT_ATOMS: atom_id res chain seq x y z
N MET A 1 17.34 -74.88 -13.09
CA MET A 1 17.22 -73.96 -11.92
C MET A 1 17.27 -72.49 -12.36
N LEU A 2 16.32 -72.03 -13.20
CA LEU A 2 16.29 -70.62 -13.65
C LEU A 2 14.86 -70.02 -13.73
N LYS A 3 13.86 -70.69 -13.15
CA LYS A 3 12.45 -70.23 -13.15
C LYS A 3 11.94 -69.75 -11.79
N ILE A 4 12.66 -69.99 -10.70
CA ILE A 4 12.22 -69.64 -9.34
C ILE A 4 12.66 -68.21 -8.96
N TYR A 5 13.71 -67.68 -9.59
CA TYR A 5 14.22 -66.34 -9.28
C TYR A 5 13.43 -65.20 -9.93
N SER A 6 12.71 -65.43 -11.04
CA SER A 6 11.93 -64.35 -11.68
C SER A 6 10.60 -64.08 -10.96
N THR A 7 10.03 -65.09 -10.29
CA THR A 7 8.75 -64.93 -9.57
C THR A 7 8.93 -64.20 -8.24
N PHE A 8 10.06 -64.42 -7.54
CA PHE A 8 10.40 -63.69 -6.33
C PHE A 8 10.76 -62.23 -6.59
N LEU A 9 11.38 -61.93 -7.73
CA LEU A 9 11.70 -60.56 -8.13
C LEU A 9 10.45 -59.78 -8.55
N LEU A 10 9.46 -60.44 -9.16
CA LEU A 10 8.16 -59.84 -9.49
C LEU A 10 7.30 -59.55 -8.24
N PHE A 11 7.33 -60.45 -7.23
CA PHE A 11 6.62 -60.25 -5.96
C PHE A 11 7.27 -59.18 -5.09
N GLY A 12 8.61 -59.07 -5.08
CA GLY A 12 9.33 -57.98 -4.39
C GLY A 12 9.03 -56.60 -5.00
N LEU A 13 8.91 -56.51 -6.32
CA LEU A 13 8.56 -55.26 -7.01
C LEU A 13 7.09 -54.84 -6.77
N LEU A 14 6.17 -55.81 -6.68
CA LEU A 14 4.76 -55.55 -6.35
C LEU A 14 4.57 -55.16 -4.86
N PHE A 15 5.43 -55.65 -3.95
CA PHE A 15 5.39 -55.24 -2.54
C PHE A 15 5.95 -53.83 -2.31
N LEU A 16 6.95 -53.39 -3.11
CA LEU A 16 7.44 -52.01 -3.11
C LEU A 16 6.42 -51.01 -3.70
N LEU A 17 5.51 -51.46 -4.57
CA LEU A 17 4.36 -50.69 -5.05
C LEU A 17 3.14 -50.74 -4.09
N SER A 18 3.16 -51.61 -3.08
CA SER A 18 2.10 -51.78 -2.08
C SER A 18 2.47 -51.24 -0.70
N CYS A 19 3.48 -50.38 -0.62
CA CYS A 19 3.64 -49.50 0.53
C CYS A 19 2.49 -48.49 0.50
N LYS A 20 1.39 -48.85 1.17
CA LYS A 20 0.30 -47.94 1.54
C LYS A 20 0.91 -46.65 2.08
N LYS A 21 0.99 -45.62 1.24
CA LYS A 21 0.68 -44.28 1.72
C LYS A 21 -0.73 -44.41 2.25
N GLU A 22 -0.91 -44.07 3.53
CA GLU A 22 -2.21 -43.59 3.96
C GLU A 22 -2.70 -42.66 2.87
N LEU A 23 -3.87 -42.98 2.31
CA LEU A 23 -4.69 -42.00 1.63
C LEU A 23 -5.00 -40.94 2.69
N VAL A 24 -4.07 -40.01 2.88
CA VAL A 24 -4.43 -38.64 3.23
C VAL A 24 -5.44 -38.30 2.16
N LYS A 25 -6.71 -38.23 2.57
CA LYS A 25 -7.80 -37.76 1.73
C LYS A 25 -7.28 -36.51 1.03
N ASN A 26 -6.98 -36.64 -0.25
CA ASN A 26 -6.61 -35.50 -1.04
C ASN A 26 -7.93 -34.83 -1.36
N ASP A 27 -8.41 -34.03 -0.41
CA ASP A 27 -9.54 -33.12 -0.57
C ASP A 27 -9.20 -31.98 -1.56
N GLY A 28 -8.15 -32.14 -2.36
CA GLY A 28 -7.63 -31.21 -3.35
C GLY A 28 -8.49 -31.12 -4.61
N TYR A 29 -9.81 -31.15 -4.47
CA TYR A 29 -10.69 -30.69 -5.54
C TYR A 29 -10.47 -29.18 -5.70
N THR A 30 -9.82 -28.81 -6.81
CA THR A 30 -9.76 -27.42 -7.26
C THR A 30 -11.01 -27.18 -8.10
N ASP A 31 -11.97 -26.45 -7.54
CA ASP A 31 -13.06 -25.88 -8.31
C ASP A 31 -12.45 -24.94 -9.38
N PRO A 32 -12.75 -25.13 -10.68
CA PRO A 32 -12.19 -24.31 -11.75
C PRO A 32 -12.40 -22.80 -11.52
N ALA A 33 -13.53 -22.41 -10.93
CA ALA A 33 -13.81 -21.01 -10.60
C ALA A 33 -12.90 -20.48 -9.46
N LEU A 34 -12.49 -21.36 -8.54
CA LEU A 34 -11.60 -20.98 -7.45
C LEU A 34 -10.13 -20.87 -7.88
N GLY A 35 -9.71 -21.59 -8.93
CA GLY A 35 -8.32 -21.60 -9.43
C GLY A 35 -7.29 -22.24 -8.49
N ILE A 36 -7.56 -22.35 -7.18
CA ILE A 36 -6.78 -23.06 -6.17
C ILE A 36 -7.71 -23.81 -5.19
N PRO A 37 -7.23 -24.85 -4.48
CA PRO A 37 -8.03 -25.58 -3.50
C PRO A 37 -8.55 -24.70 -2.36
N GLN A 38 -9.76 -24.97 -1.88
CA GLN A 38 -10.38 -24.24 -0.76
C GLN A 38 -9.50 -24.20 0.49
N THR A 39 -8.81 -25.30 0.82
CA THR A 39 -7.89 -25.36 1.96
C THR A 39 -6.75 -24.34 1.88
N GLN A 40 -6.31 -24.00 0.66
CA GLN A 40 -5.32 -22.93 0.47
C GLN A 40 -5.94 -21.56 0.64
N ILE A 41 -7.17 -21.35 0.16
CA ILE A 41 -7.93 -20.11 0.35
C ILE A 41 -8.13 -19.84 1.84
N ASP A 42 -8.57 -20.84 2.60
CA ASP A 42 -8.79 -20.76 4.04
C ASP A 42 -7.49 -20.46 4.79
N SER A 43 -6.39 -21.09 4.38
CA SER A 43 -5.06 -20.81 4.94
C SER A 43 -4.61 -19.37 4.68
N ILE A 44 -4.88 -18.82 3.48
CA ILE A 44 -4.55 -17.43 3.14
C ILE A 44 -5.41 -16.48 3.96
N ARG A 45 -6.73 -16.72 4.05
CA ARG A 45 -7.65 -15.93 4.86
C ARG A 45 -7.17 -15.84 6.30
N LYS A 46 -6.86 -16.98 6.91
CA LYS A 46 -6.36 -17.03 8.29
C LYS A 46 -5.05 -16.27 8.48
N ALA A 47 -4.14 -16.34 7.50
CA ALA A 47 -2.87 -15.62 7.56
C ALA A 47 -3.06 -14.09 7.45
N GLU A 48 -4.00 -13.63 6.61
CA GLU A 48 -4.33 -12.20 6.50
C GLU A 48 -5.10 -11.69 7.74
N ASP A 49 -6.05 -12.47 8.28
CA ASP A 49 -6.79 -12.10 9.50
C ASP A 49 -5.92 -12.00 10.76
N GLN A 50 -4.76 -12.66 10.78
CA GLN A 50 -3.80 -12.61 11.89
C GLN A 50 -2.92 -11.36 11.91
N LYS A 51 -2.92 -10.57 10.82
CA LYS A 51 -2.09 -9.37 10.75
C LYS A 51 -2.65 -8.28 11.65
N GLN A 52 -1.80 -7.73 12.51
CA GLN A 52 -2.15 -6.56 13.29
C GLN A 52 -2.14 -5.34 12.36
N VAL A 53 -3.32 -4.86 11.97
CA VAL A 53 -3.44 -3.66 11.13
C VAL A 53 -3.17 -2.41 11.98
N LEU A 54 -2.15 -1.64 11.61
CA LEU A 54 -1.91 -0.32 12.18
C LEU A 54 -2.71 0.71 11.39
N LEU A 55 -3.60 1.43 12.06
CA LEU A 55 -4.55 2.34 11.43
C LEU A 55 -4.17 3.80 11.71
N LYS A 56 -4.46 4.68 10.76
CA LYS A 56 -4.40 6.14 10.92
C LYS A 56 -5.75 6.73 10.55
N LYS A 57 -6.11 7.84 11.20
CA LYS A 57 -7.26 8.61 10.79
C LYS A 57 -6.94 9.44 9.55
N VAL A 58 -7.84 9.41 8.58
CA VAL A 58 -7.77 10.21 7.36
C VAL A 58 -9.04 11.04 7.28
N SER A 59 -8.87 12.35 7.19
CA SER A 59 -9.97 13.28 6.94
C SER A 59 -9.98 13.63 5.46
N TYR A 60 -11.15 13.52 4.84
CA TYR A 60 -11.37 13.88 3.45
C TYR A 60 -12.49 14.91 3.36
N GLN A 61 -12.22 16.03 2.69
CA GLN A 61 -13.23 17.07 2.46
C GLN A 61 -14.19 16.60 1.37
N THR A 62 -15.45 16.43 1.74
CA THR A 62 -16.47 15.98 0.80
C THR A 62 -17.08 17.13 0.00
N ASP A 63 -17.13 18.32 0.61
CA ASP A 63 -17.42 19.58 -0.05
C ASP A 63 -16.73 20.73 0.71
N SER A 64 -17.06 21.98 0.42
CA SER A 64 -16.47 23.15 1.08
C SER A 64 -16.80 23.31 2.56
N ALA A 65 -17.78 22.57 3.08
CA ALA A 65 -18.30 22.68 4.45
C ALA A 65 -18.31 21.34 5.22
N SER A 66 -18.17 20.20 4.53
CA SER A 66 -18.26 18.87 5.11
C SER A 66 -16.99 18.07 4.89
N SER A 67 -16.64 17.27 5.90
CA SER A 67 -15.57 16.30 5.81
C SER A 67 -16.03 14.98 6.41
N VAL A 68 -15.46 13.89 5.91
CA VAL A 68 -15.66 12.56 6.47
C VAL A 68 -14.32 12.07 7.01
N GLU A 69 -14.39 11.47 8.18
CA GLU A 69 -13.25 10.78 8.78
C GLU A 69 -13.38 9.29 8.53
N ILE A 70 -12.29 8.66 8.11
CA ILE A 70 -12.18 7.20 7.98
C ILE A 70 -10.86 6.73 8.56
N MET A 71 -10.82 5.47 8.99
CA MET A 71 -9.61 4.79 9.43
C MET A 71 -9.07 3.93 8.29
N LEU A 72 -7.81 4.17 7.92
CA LEU A 72 -7.12 3.39 6.91
C LEU A 72 -5.82 2.82 7.47
N PRO A 73 -5.29 1.72 6.92
CA PRO A 73 -3.93 1.32 7.24
C PRO A 73 -2.94 2.47 7.01
N VAL A 74 -1.86 2.51 7.80
CA VAL A 74 -0.82 3.57 7.68
C VAL A 74 -0.27 3.69 6.26
N SER A 75 -0.24 2.58 5.52
CA SER A 75 0.22 2.48 4.14
C SER A 75 -0.77 2.98 3.08
N ASN A 76 -1.99 3.33 3.45
CA ASN A 76 -3.00 3.76 2.49
C ASN A 76 -3.33 5.24 2.62
N TYR A 77 -3.85 5.82 1.54
CA TYR A 77 -4.36 7.19 1.50
C TYR A 77 -5.58 7.26 0.58
N VAL A 78 -6.32 8.35 0.66
CA VAL A 78 -7.50 8.60 -0.18
C VAL A 78 -7.13 9.48 -1.37
N LYS A 79 -7.76 9.21 -2.51
CA LYS A 79 -7.77 10.08 -3.68
C LYS A 79 -9.21 10.24 -4.16
N GLU A 80 -9.54 11.40 -4.72
CA GLU A 80 -10.85 11.62 -5.33
C GLU A 80 -11.14 10.55 -6.40
N TYR A 81 -12.34 9.97 -6.37
CA TYR A 81 -12.77 8.97 -7.32
C TYR A 81 -13.68 9.58 -8.37
N SER A 82 -13.29 9.47 -9.64
CA SER A 82 -13.98 10.10 -10.77
C SER A 82 -14.67 9.12 -11.73
N PHE A 83 -14.78 7.83 -11.36
CA PHE A 83 -15.33 6.79 -12.21
C PHE A 83 -16.54 6.10 -11.59
N SER A 84 -17.24 5.27 -12.38
CA SER A 84 -18.31 4.41 -11.85
C SER A 84 -17.69 3.13 -11.28
N PRO A 85 -18.11 2.66 -10.09
CA PRO A 85 -17.62 1.41 -9.51
C PRO A 85 -18.03 0.20 -10.37
N GLY A 86 -17.19 -0.83 -10.44
CA GLY A 86 -17.44 -2.07 -11.19
C GLY A 86 -18.43 -3.05 -10.52
N ILE A 87 -19.18 -2.60 -9.52
CA ILE A 87 -20.25 -3.35 -8.85
C ILE A 87 -21.54 -2.53 -8.93
N ASN A 88 -22.59 -3.15 -9.46
CA ASN A 88 -23.93 -2.57 -9.54
C ASN A 88 -24.58 -2.59 -8.15
N LEU A 89 -25.00 -1.42 -7.67
CA LEU A 89 -25.68 -1.27 -6.38
C LEU A 89 -27.20 -1.28 -6.51
N THR A 90 -27.69 -0.97 -7.70
CA THR A 90 -29.10 -0.94 -8.07
C THR A 90 -29.29 -1.70 -9.38
N ASP A 91 -30.54 -2.08 -9.65
CA ASP A 91 -30.93 -2.78 -10.88
C ASP A 91 -30.46 -2.02 -12.14
N PRO A 92 -29.53 -2.57 -12.94
CA PRO A 92 -29.00 -1.90 -14.12
C PRO A 92 -29.99 -1.87 -15.30
N GLN A 93 -31.05 -2.68 -15.25
CA GLN A 93 -32.06 -2.76 -16.32
C GLN A 93 -33.24 -1.80 -16.10
N LYS A 94 -33.36 -1.21 -14.92
CA LYS A 94 -34.32 -0.14 -14.66
C LYS A 94 -33.70 1.22 -14.96
N THR A 95 -34.24 1.91 -15.97
CA THR A 95 -34.11 3.37 -16.03
C THR A 95 -34.61 3.94 -14.71
N THR A 96 -33.78 4.70 -14.00
CA THR A 96 -34.05 5.33 -12.71
C THR A 96 -35.30 6.22 -12.77
N GLU A 97 -36.47 5.62 -12.71
CA GLU A 97 -37.76 6.27 -12.48
C GLU A 97 -38.20 5.95 -11.06
N THR A 98 -37.55 6.55 -10.07
CA THR A 98 -38.05 6.80 -8.69
C THR A 98 -36.93 7.52 -7.93
N LYS A 99 -37.11 8.76 -7.45
CA LYS A 99 -37.60 9.08 -6.10
C LYS A 99 -36.93 8.29 -4.95
N ASP A 100 -35.66 7.96 -5.05
CA ASP A 100 -34.90 7.49 -3.89
C ASP A 100 -34.29 8.67 -3.11
N GLU A 101 -34.56 8.71 -1.80
CA GLU A 101 -33.99 9.66 -0.83
C GLU A 101 -32.47 9.52 -0.68
N THR A 102 -31.84 8.57 -1.38
CA THR A 102 -30.42 8.28 -1.29
C THR A 102 -29.64 9.18 -2.23
N THR A 103 -28.89 10.12 -1.65
CA THR A 103 -27.90 10.90 -2.39
C THR A 103 -26.54 10.26 -2.16
N TYR A 104 -25.92 9.72 -3.22
CA TYR A 104 -24.49 9.43 -3.19
C TYR A 104 -23.78 10.77 -3.27
N THR A 105 -23.14 11.18 -2.18
CA THR A 105 -22.44 12.46 -2.15
C THR A 105 -21.05 12.31 -2.76
N GLN A 106 -20.39 11.15 -2.64
CA GLN A 106 -19.04 10.98 -3.19
C GLN A 106 -18.50 9.54 -3.17
N GLY A 107 -17.53 9.29 -4.05
CA GLY A 107 -16.65 8.13 -3.99
C GLY A 107 -15.22 8.54 -3.64
N LEU A 108 -14.56 7.74 -2.80
CA LEU A 108 -13.15 7.87 -2.43
C LEU A 108 -12.39 6.65 -2.94
N ASN A 109 -11.30 6.85 -3.66
CA ASN A 109 -10.40 5.77 -4.04
C ASN A 109 -9.34 5.57 -2.94
N ILE A 110 -9.15 4.32 -2.51
CA ILE A 110 -8.12 3.94 -1.53
C ILE A 110 -6.87 3.49 -2.27
N GLN A 111 -5.80 4.28 -2.15
CA GLN A 111 -4.54 4.09 -2.88
C GLN A 111 -3.39 3.70 -1.96
N ASN A 112 -2.32 3.22 -2.57
CA ASN A 112 -1.01 2.91 -1.97
C ASN A 112 0.08 3.19 -3.01
N ASP A 113 1.20 3.79 -2.62
CA ASP A 113 2.26 4.18 -3.56
C ASP A 113 2.92 2.98 -4.29
N PHE A 114 2.73 1.75 -3.78
CA PHE A 114 3.32 0.52 -4.31
C PHE A 114 2.27 -0.52 -4.74
N SER A 115 1.00 -0.13 -4.95
CA SER A 115 0.05 -1.00 -5.64
C SER A 115 0.31 -0.99 -7.15
N ASP A 116 0.32 -2.17 -7.78
CA ASP A 116 0.68 -2.35 -9.20
C ASP A 116 -0.32 -1.75 -10.22
N SER A 117 -1.36 -1.06 -9.76
CA SER A 117 -2.38 -0.39 -10.60
C SER A 117 -3.15 0.64 -9.80
N SER A 118 -3.94 1.49 -10.49
CA SER A 118 -5.06 2.15 -9.85
C SER A 118 -5.94 1.05 -9.25
N SER A 119 -5.96 0.92 -7.93
CA SER A 119 -6.90 0.03 -7.27
C SER A 119 -8.33 0.46 -7.62
N ASP A 120 -9.16 -0.50 -8.00
CA ASP A 120 -10.61 -0.33 -8.09
C ASP A 120 -11.24 -0.41 -6.67
N GLU A 121 -10.48 0.01 -5.66
CA GLU A 121 -10.83 -0.02 -4.25
C GLU A 121 -11.47 1.32 -3.88
N VAL A 122 -12.79 1.31 -3.68
CA VAL A 122 -13.61 2.51 -3.56
C VAL A 122 -14.45 2.46 -2.29
N VAL A 123 -14.55 3.60 -1.61
CA VAL A 123 -15.52 3.84 -0.55
C VAL A 123 -16.53 4.85 -1.05
N LEU A 124 -17.78 4.44 -1.20
CA LEU A 124 -18.89 5.34 -1.47
C LEU A 124 -19.54 5.75 -0.16
N ILE A 125 -19.85 7.03 -0.04
CA ILE A 125 -20.48 7.60 1.14
C ILE A 125 -21.81 8.21 0.72
N GLY A 126 -22.87 7.84 1.44
CA GLY A 126 -24.22 8.33 1.18
C GLY A 126 -25.03 8.47 2.46
N GLN A 127 -26.17 9.14 2.38
CA GLN A 127 -27.10 9.30 3.51
C GLN A 127 -28.48 8.74 3.18
N SER A 128 -29.12 8.07 4.14
CA SER A 128 -30.50 7.60 4.01
C SER A 128 -31.15 7.29 5.35
N ASN A 129 -32.46 7.57 5.44
CA ASN A 129 -33.29 7.23 6.60
C ASN A 129 -33.58 5.73 6.71
N ASN A 130 -33.47 4.98 5.60
CA ASN A 130 -33.68 3.55 5.57
C ASN A 130 -32.34 2.85 5.89
N PRO A 131 -32.24 2.02 6.95
CA PRO A 131 -31.01 1.27 7.32
C PRO A 131 -30.78 0.00 6.49
N ASP A 132 -31.71 -0.39 5.64
CA ASP A 132 -31.64 -1.62 4.86
C ASP A 132 -31.36 -1.40 3.36
N VAL A 133 -31.07 -0.18 2.92
CA VAL A 133 -30.67 0.12 1.53
C VAL A 133 -29.38 -0.62 1.15
N PHE A 134 -29.32 -1.14 -0.09
CA PHE A 134 -28.24 -1.96 -0.65
C PHE A 134 -27.98 -3.22 0.19
N PRO A 135 -28.95 -4.11 0.39
CA PRO A 135 -28.71 -5.38 1.06
C PRO A 135 -27.84 -6.28 0.17
N VAL A 136 -27.13 -7.22 0.79
CA VAL A 136 -26.29 -8.19 0.06
C VAL A 136 -27.11 -9.04 -0.93
N SER A 137 -28.41 -9.25 -0.67
CA SER A 137 -29.31 -9.90 -1.63
C SER A 137 -29.34 -9.18 -2.98
N ASP A 138 -29.44 -7.85 -2.95
CA ASP A 138 -29.54 -7.02 -4.14
C ASP A 138 -28.23 -7.02 -4.91
N ILE A 139 -27.10 -6.98 -4.18
CA ILE A 139 -25.77 -7.09 -4.81
C ILE A 139 -25.63 -8.44 -5.54
N LYS A 140 -26.12 -9.54 -4.95
CA LYS A 140 -26.11 -10.86 -5.62
C LYS A 140 -27.04 -10.92 -6.82
N GLU A 141 -28.18 -10.23 -6.77
CA GLU A 141 -29.15 -10.19 -7.86
C GLU A 141 -28.63 -9.38 -9.06
N PHE A 142 -28.00 -8.24 -8.81
CA PHE A 142 -27.60 -7.29 -9.85
C PHE A 142 -26.19 -7.52 -10.42
N ASN A 143 -25.45 -8.48 -9.85
CA ASN A 143 -24.09 -8.81 -10.26
C ASN A 143 -23.94 -10.31 -10.51
N GLU A 144 -23.31 -10.68 -11.63
CA GLU A 144 -23.08 -12.07 -12.00
C GLU A 144 -22.16 -12.76 -10.99
N THR A 145 -22.74 -13.51 -10.06
CA THR A 145 -22.02 -14.20 -8.99
C THR A 145 -21.86 -15.68 -9.34
N GLU A 146 -20.65 -16.08 -9.76
CA GLU A 146 -20.33 -17.48 -10.07
C GLU A 146 -20.05 -18.27 -8.78
N LYS A 147 -19.28 -17.69 -7.86
CA LYS A 147 -18.90 -18.34 -6.60
C LYS A 147 -18.88 -17.39 -5.41
N ILE A 148 -19.52 -17.80 -4.32
CA ILE A 148 -19.46 -17.08 -3.04
C ILE A 148 -18.32 -17.63 -2.19
N LEU A 149 -17.41 -16.75 -1.76
CA LEU A 149 -16.28 -17.05 -0.88
C LEU A 149 -16.60 -16.74 0.60
N SER A 150 -17.42 -15.72 0.83
CA SER A 150 -17.91 -15.33 2.16
C SER A 150 -19.17 -14.49 1.99
N GLU A 151 -20.13 -14.69 2.88
CA GLU A 151 -21.34 -13.89 2.94
C GLU A 151 -21.73 -13.66 4.40
N ASP A 152 -22.07 -12.42 4.73
CA ASP A 152 -22.81 -12.05 5.93
C ASP A 152 -23.83 -10.96 5.61
N LYS A 153 -24.56 -10.44 6.61
CA LYS A 153 -25.58 -9.40 6.43
C LYS A 153 -25.05 -8.16 5.69
N ASN A 154 -23.79 -7.82 5.90
CA ASN A 154 -23.15 -6.59 5.49
C ASN A 154 -22.04 -6.80 4.46
N SER A 155 -21.65 -8.04 4.16
CA SER A 155 -20.51 -8.30 3.28
C SER A 155 -20.73 -9.47 2.33
N LEU A 156 -20.16 -9.33 1.14
CA LEU A 156 -20.12 -10.36 0.11
C LEU A 156 -18.74 -10.37 -0.53
N LEU A 157 -18.04 -11.49 -0.42
CA LEU A 157 -16.82 -11.78 -1.13
C LEU A 157 -17.14 -12.85 -2.16
N TYR A 158 -16.91 -12.57 -3.43
CA TYR A 158 -17.34 -13.45 -4.50
C TYR A 158 -16.40 -13.42 -5.71
N ILE A 159 -16.60 -14.40 -6.59
CA ILE A 159 -15.98 -14.49 -7.90
C ILE A 159 -17.09 -14.33 -8.94
N ASP A 160 -16.88 -13.43 -9.90
CA ASP A 160 -17.82 -13.25 -11.01
C ASP A 160 -17.63 -14.29 -12.12
N ALA A 161 -18.51 -14.27 -13.12
CA ALA A 161 -18.46 -15.21 -14.25
C ALA A 161 -17.16 -15.13 -15.07
N PHE A 162 -16.40 -14.03 -14.95
CA PHE A 162 -15.11 -13.81 -15.62
C PHE A 162 -13.91 -14.21 -14.75
N GLY A 163 -14.15 -14.67 -13.53
CA GLY A 163 -13.11 -15.05 -12.58
C GLY A 163 -12.56 -13.89 -11.75
N HIS A 164 -13.13 -12.69 -11.86
CA HIS A 164 -12.70 -11.54 -11.06
C HIS A 164 -13.16 -11.68 -9.62
N LYS A 165 -12.26 -11.38 -8.69
CA LYS A 165 -12.53 -11.48 -7.25
C LYS A 165 -12.99 -10.12 -6.75
N LYS A 166 -14.22 -10.08 -6.24
CA LYS A 166 -14.92 -8.86 -5.87
C LYS A 166 -15.28 -8.85 -4.39
N LEU A 167 -15.24 -7.65 -3.81
CA LEU A 167 -15.67 -7.36 -2.46
C LEU A 167 -16.77 -6.32 -2.49
N TYR A 168 -17.84 -6.62 -1.75
CA TYR A 168 -18.80 -5.64 -1.28
C TYR A 168 -18.85 -5.69 0.25
N TYR A 169 -18.78 -4.53 0.90
CA TYR A 169 -18.98 -4.37 2.33
C TYR A 169 -19.77 -3.11 2.61
N ARG A 170 -20.78 -3.17 3.49
CA ARG A 170 -21.58 -2.03 3.90
C ARG A 170 -21.55 -1.83 5.41
N GLN A 171 -21.51 -0.57 5.81
CA GLN A 171 -21.68 -0.18 7.20
C GLN A 171 -22.64 1.02 7.28
N TYR A 172 -23.67 0.89 8.11
CA TYR A 172 -24.62 1.97 8.39
C TYR A 172 -24.35 2.55 9.78
N VAL A 173 -24.34 3.87 9.90
CA VAL A 173 -24.20 4.60 11.16
C VAL A 173 -25.53 5.29 11.48
N PRO A 174 -26.34 4.75 12.40
CA PRO A 174 -27.68 5.28 12.68
C PRO A 174 -27.69 6.74 13.16
N ALA A 175 -26.66 7.14 13.91
CA ALA A 175 -26.58 8.50 14.49
C ALA A 175 -26.50 9.59 13.42
N THR A 176 -25.78 9.33 12.33
CA THR A 176 -25.59 10.28 11.21
C THR A 176 -26.37 9.88 9.97
N LYS A 177 -27.09 8.75 10.03
CA LYS A 177 -27.82 8.15 8.90
C LYS A 177 -26.92 7.90 7.67
N THR A 178 -25.65 7.63 7.92
CA THR A 178 -24.62 7.53 6.89
C THR A 178 -24.33 6.08 6.53
N TYR A 179 -24.20 5.82 5.23
CA TYR A 179 -23.68 4.60 4.67
C TYR A 179 -22.25 4.76 4.22
N TYR A 180 -21.46 3.73 4.51
CA TYR A 180 -20.14 3.50 3.93
C TYR A 180 -20.22 2.21 3.14
N LEU A 181 -20.12 2.30 1.82
CA LEU A 181 -20.11 1.15 0.92
C LEU A 181 -18.69 0.98 0.39
N TYR A 182 -18.02 -0.06 0.85
CA TYR A 182 -16.69 -0.45 0.40
C TYR A 182 -16.82 -1.46 -0.74
N ILE A 183 -16.29 -1.10 -1.88
CA ILE A 183 -16.36 -1.88 -3.11
C ILE A 183 -14.95 -2.07 -3.61
N ALA A 184 -14.60 -3.29 -4.00
CA ALA A 184 -13.32 -3.53 -4.62
C ALA A 184 -13.38 -4.65 -5.66
N GLU A 185 -12.62 -4.47 -6.73
CA GLU A 185 -12.22 -5.55 -7.63
C GLU A 185 -10.70 -5.76 -7.47
N VAL A 186 -10.31 -7.02 -7.28
CA VAL A 186 -8.90 -7.37 -7.11
C VAL A 186 -8.20 -7.38 -8.47
N PRO A 187 -7.10 -6.62 -8.64
CA PRO A 187 -6.33 -6.65 -9.88
C PRO A 187 -5.81 -8.05 -10.21
N LYS A 188 -5.65 -8.31 -11.50
CA LYS A 188 -5.10 -9.58 -11.97
C LYS A 188 -3.62 -9.70 -11.62
N TYR A 189 -3.30 -10.48 -10.58
CA TYR A 189 -1.92 -10.85 -10.25
C TYR A 189 -1.48 -12.14 -10.96
N SER A 190 -0.17 -12.28 -11.15
CA SER A 190 0.48 -13.48 -11.70
C SER A 190 0.28 -14.77 -10.89
N SER A 191 -0.23 -14.66 -9.65
CA SER A 191 -0.48 -15.79 -8.77
C SER A 191 -1.87 -15.68 -8.17
N GLU A 192 -2.70 -16.72 -8.34
CA GLU A 192 -4.03 -16.81 -7.72
C GLU A 192 -3.98 -16.60 -6.21
N LYS A 193 -2.96 -17.15 -5.53
CA LYS A 193 -2.75 -16.95 -4.09
C LYS A 193 -2.61 -15.47 -3.70
N LEU A 194 -1.98 -14.67 -4.55
CA LEU A 194 -1.81 -13.23 -4.30
C LEU A 194 -3.13 -12.48 -4.51
N GLN A 195 -3.95 -12.90 -5.48
CA GLN A 195 -5.28 -12.33 -5.65
C GLN A 195 -6.18 -12.62 -4.43
N TYR A 196 -6.15 -13.84 -3.88
CA TYR A 196 -6.87 -14.14 -2.63
C TYR A 196 -6.31 -13.36 -1.43
N ALA A 197 -4.98 -13.23 -1.30
CA ALA A 197 -4.37 -12.45 -0.24
C ALA A 197 -4.77 -10.96 -0.34
N ALA A 198 -4.80 -10.41 -1.55
CA ALA A 198 -5.29 -9.05 -1.80
C ALA A 198 -6.77 -8.92 -1.40
N LEU A 199 -7.65 -9.84 -1.83
CA LEU A 199 -9.07 -9.81 -1.49
C LEU A 199 -9.29 -9.78 0.03
N PHE A 200 -8.64 -10.68 0.76
CA PHE A 200 -8.79 -10.75 2.22
C PHE A 200 -8.13 -9.58 2.94
N SER A 201 -7.01 -9.05 2.41
CA SER A 201 -6.43 -7.81 2.92
C SER A 201 -7.39 -6.65 2.76
N ILE A 202 -8.00 -6.45 1.57
CA ILE A 202 -8.96 -5.37 1.32
C ILE A 202 -10.19 -5.54 2.22
N TYR A 203 -10.68 -6.76 2.39
CA TYR A 203 -11.79 -7.03 3.33
C TYR A 203 -11.42 -6.66 4.77
N SER A 204 -10.19 -6.94 5.21
CA SER A 204 -9.69 -6.51 6.52
C SER A 204 -9.65 -4.97 6.64
N LYS A 205 -9.25 -4.25 5.59
CA LYS A 205 -9.30 -2.78 5.53
C LYS A 205 -10.74 -2.28 5.69
N ALA A 206 -11.68 -2.82 4.93
CA ALA A 206 -13.09 -2.45 4.99
C ALA A 206 -13.70 -2.61 6.39
N LYS A 207 -13.41 -3.73 7.07
CA LYS A 207 -13.86 -3.99 8.46
C LYS A 207 -13.34 -2.96 9.47
N HIS A 208 -12.23 -2.28 9.18
CA HIS A 208 -11.59 -1.33 10.09
C HIS A 208 -11.92 0.14 9.79
N LEU A 209 -12.68 0.42 8.73
CA LEU A 209 -12.95 1.78 8.24
C LEU A 209 -13.45 2.75 9.33
N LEU A 210 -14.22 2.26 10.29
CA LEU A 210 -14.80 3.07 11.38
C LEU A 210 -14.24 2.71 12.78
N SER A 211 -13.10 2.02 12.85
CA SER A 211 -12.46 1.62 14.12
C SER A 211 -11.59 2.74 14.71
N PHE A 212 -12.18 3.91 14.98
CA PHE A 212 -11.45 5.10 15.46
C PHE A 212 -10.77 4.89 16.82
N ASP A 213 -11.29 3.99 17.64
CA ASP A 213 -10.71 3.57 18.92
C ASP A 213 -9.37 2.83 18.77
N LYS A 214 -9.01 2.42 17.54
CA LYS A 214 -7.81 1.66 17.22
C LYS A 214 -6.75 2.48 16.47
N GLU A 215 -6.85 3.80 16.50
CA GLU A 215 -5.85 4.67 15.89
C GLU A 215 -4.46 4.40 16.48
N ALA A 216 -3.49 4.16 15.60
CA ALA A 216 -2.10 4.02 15.99
C ALA A 216 -1.53 5.40 16.30
N LEU A 217 -0.85 5.52 17.45
CA LEU A 217 -0.15 6.75 17.79
C LEU A 217 0.98 7.02 16.77
N PRO A 218 1.03 8.21 16.15
CA PRO A 218 2.10 8.63 15.22
C PRO A 218 3.50 8.47 15.80
N GLU A 219 3.63 8.72 17.09
CA GLU A 219 4.87 8.66 17.85
C GLU A 219 5.29 7.19 17.98
N ASN A 220 6.50 6.87 17.49
CA ASN A 220 7.14 5.55 17.53
C ASN A 220 6.81 4.57 16.39
N LEU A 221 6.22 5.01 15.27
CA LEU A 221 6.15 4.18 14.07
C LEU A 221 7.56 3.96 13.48
N THR A 222 7.84 2.72 13.09
CA THR A 222 9.08 2.28 12.41
C THR A 222 8.69 1.25 11.36
N TRP A 223 9.50 1.08 10.32
CA TRP A 223 9.22 0.06 9.30
C TRP A 223 9.05 -1.33 9.91
N GLU A 224 9.85 -1.70 10.91
CA GLU A 224 9.78 -3.00 11.57
C GLU A 224 8.43 -3.25 12.26
N LYS A 225 7.77 -2.19 12.76
CA LYS A 225 6.44 -2.27 13.35
C LYS A 225 5.33 -2.28 12.29
N VAL A 226 5.50 -1.56 11.19
CA VAL A 226 4.51 -1.47 10.12
C VAL A 226 4.57 -2.69 9.20
N LYS A 227 5.76 -3.22 8.90
CA LYS A 227 5.97 -4.34 7.98
C LYS A 227 5.03 -5.55 8.23
N PRO A 228 4.80 -6.02 9.47
CA PRO A 228 3.87 -7.13 9.73
C PRO A 228 2.40 -6.82 9.39
N SER A 229 2.02 -5.54 9.37
CA SER A 229 0.65 -5.09 9.06
C SER A 229 0.37 -4.97 7.57
N ILE A 230 1.41 -4.97 6.73
CA ILE A 230 1.30 -4.77 5.28
C ILE A 230 0.83 -6.07 4.61
N SER A 231 -0.01 -5.95 3.58
CA SER A 231 -0.46 -7.11 2.81
C SER A 231 0.73 -7.83 2.14
N GLN A 232 0.61 -9.13 1.87
CA GLN A 232 1.71 -9.86 1.22
C GLN A 232 2.02 -9.31 -0.18
N VAL A 233 0.99 -8.82 -0.87
CA VAL A 233 1.10 -8.23 -2.20
C VAL A 233 1.89 -6.92 -2.14
N GLU A 234 1.48 -6.00 -1.28
CA GLU A 234 2.20 -4.73 -1.08
C GLU A 234 3.65 -5.01 -0.65
N LEU A 235 3.89 -5.89 0.34
CA LEU A 235 5.25 -6.25 0.78
C LEU A 235 6.13 -6.79 -0.35
N LYS A 236 5.57 -7.57 -1.27
CA LYS A 236 6.30 -8.07 -2.43
C LYS A 236 6.75 -6.91 -3.32
N ASN A 237 5.90 -5.92 -3.53
CA ASN A 237 6.19 -4.76 -4.37
C ASN A 237 7.23 -3.83 -3.71
N TYR A 238 7.10 -3.56 -2.41
CA TYR A 238 8.16 -2.92 -1.62
C TYR A 238 9.51 -3.63 -1.79
N ASN A 239 9.54 -4.96 -1.64
CA ASN A 239 10.77 -5.72 -1.78
C ASN A 239 11.35 -5.65 -3.19
N ILE A 240 10.53 -5.74 -4.24
CA ILE A 240 11.00 -5.63 -5.63
C ILE A 240 11.63 -4.26 -5.86
N TYR A 241 10.96 -3.20 -5.44
CA TYR A 241 11.42 -1.83 -5.60
C TYR A 241 12.77 -1.59 -4.89
N TYR A 242 12.84 -1.85 -3.58
CA TYR A 242 14.06 -1.56 -2.81
C TYR A 242 15.23 -2.50 -3.14
N ASN A 243 14.96 -3.72 -3.61
CA ASN A 243 16.02 -4.57 -4.17
C ASN A 243 16.54 -4.04 -5.52
N SER A 244 15.67 -3.46 -6.37
CA SER A 244 16.12 -2.78 -7.59
C SER A 244 16.97 -1.57 -7.24
N LEU A 245 16.49 -0.74 -6.31
CA LEU A 245 17.23 0.42 -5.83
C LEU A 245 18.62 0.02 -5.30
N GLN A 246 18.71 -1.01 -4.45
CA GLN A 246 20.01 -1.49 -3.97
C GLN A 246 20.95 -1.90 -5.12
N LYS A 247 20.45 -2.55 -6.18
CA LYS A 247 21.27 -2.94 -7.34
C LYS A 247 21.76 -1.70 -8.10
N GLU A 248 20.89 -0.73 -8.29
CA GLU A 248 21.21 0.54 -8.95
C GLU A 248 22.25 1.33 -8.13
N LEU A 249 22.09 1.40 -6.80
CA LEU A 249 23.10 1.98 -5.91
C LEU A 249 24.45 1.27 -6.04
N LYS A 250 24.47 -0.08 -6.04
CA LYS A 250 25.71 -0.84 -6.25
C LYS A 250 26.36 -0.55 -7.60
N TYR A 251 25.58 -0.34 -8.65
CA TYR A 251 26.07 0.02 -9.97
C TYR A 251 26.59 1.45 -10.01
N PHE A 252 25.84 2.40 -9.43
CA PHE A 252 26.22 3.79 -9.27
C PHE A 252 27.56 3.93 -8.54
N LEU A 253 27.74 3.20 -7.44
CA LEU A 253 28.99 3.17 -6.71
C LEU A 253 30.16 2.59 -7.54
N LYS A 254 29.93 1.80 -8.60
CA LYS A 254 31.00 1.29 -9.47
C LYS A 254 31.41 2.29 -10.55
N ASN A 255 30.50 3.14 -11.01
CA ASN A 255 30.76 4.09 -12.07
C ASN A 255 31.03 5.49 -11.48
N ASN A 256 32.27 5.97 -11.60
CA ASN A 256 32.64 7.27 -11.03
C ASN A 256 32.04 8.48 -11.77
N ASP A 257 31.48 8.26 -12.97
CA ASP A 257 31.00 9.34 -13.83
C ASP A 257 29.49 9.62 -13.69
N SER A 258 28.77 8.84 -12.88
CA SER A 258 27.35 9.04 -12.66
C SER A 258 27.12 9.88 -11.39
N THR A 259 26.29 10.91 -11.52
CA THR A 259 26.01 11.88 -10.45
C THR A 259 24.59 11.81 -9.89
N GLU A 260 23.69 11.02 -10.52
CA GLU A 260 22.25 10.99 -10.16
C GLU A 260 21.52 9.68 -10.58
N ILE A 261 20.52 9.27 -9.79
CA ILE A 261 19.46 8.30 -10.15
C ILE A 261 18.09 8.93 -9.83
N ARG A 262 17.12 8.85 -10.76
CA ARG A 262 15.70 9.28 -10.59
C ARG A 262 14.74 8.11 -10.78
N LYS A 263 13.58 8.12 -10.10
CA LYS A 263 12.47 7.15 -10.27
C LYS A 263 11.12 7.86 -10.33
N ASP A 264 10.19 7.33 -11.12
CA ASP A 264 8.91 8.01 -11.42
C ASP A 264 7.82 7.81 -10.34
N HIS A 265 7.98 6.80 -9.46
CA HIS A 265 7.00 6.48 -8.40
C HIS A 265 7.39 7.01 -7.02
N PHE A 266 8.68 7.32 -6.85
CA PHE A 266 9.21 8.02 -5.68
C PHE A 266 10.18 9.04 -6.20
N ASP A 267 9.89 10.29 -5.87
CA ASP A 267 10.92 11.29 -5.74
C ASP A 267 12.03 10.70 -4.87
N LEU A 268 13.13 10.31 -5.51
CA LEU A 268 14.28 9.71 -4.87
C LEU A 268 15.49 10.27 -5.58
N TYR A 269 16.14 11.22 -4.91
CA TYR A 269 17.32 11.89 -5.42
C TYR A 269 18.56 11.41 -4.69
N LEU A 270 19.38 10.63 -5.39
CA LEU A 270 20.67 10.17 -4.88
C LEU A 270 21.80 11.08 -5.35
N TYR A 271 22.40 11.81 -4.42
CA TYR A 271 23.51 12.73 -4.67
C TYR A 271 24.82 12.24 -4.03
N ARG A 272 25.95 12.45 -4.74
CA ARG A 272 27.33 12.19 -4.27
C ARG A 272 28.02 13.52 -4.01
N ASP A 273 28.52 13.74 -2.79
CA ASP A 273 29.31 14.93 -2.46
C ASP A 273 30.56 15.04 -3.37
N ASN A 274 30.74 16.21 -4.00
CA ASN A 274 31.78 16.49 -4.99
C ASN A 274 33.21 16.52 -4.39
N ALA A 275 33.37 16.72 -3.08
CA ALA A 275 34.68 16.85 -2.46
C ALA A 275 35.16 15.53 -1.83
N HIS A 276 35.81 14.67 -2.63
CA HIS A 276 36.50 13.47 -2.12
C HIS A 276 37.53 13.71 -1.00
N THR A 277 37.91 14.97 -0.77
CA THR A 277 38.94 15.40 0.18
C THR A 277 38.39 16.14 1.40
N GLN A 278 37.11 16.50 1.42
CA GLN A 278 36.45 17.03 2.62
C GLN A 278 35.76 15.88 3.35
N LYS A 279 36.07 15.74 4.63
CA LYS A 279 35.56 14.66 5.48
C LYS A 279 34.03 14.56 5.35
N ALA A 280 33.53 13.45 4.79
CA ALA A 280 32.24 12.80 5.07
C ALA A 280 31.26 13.60 5.95
N MET A 281 30.78 14.75 5.46
CA MET A 281 29.94 15.63 6.25
C MET A 281 28.50 15.22 6.03
N ASP A 282 27.88 14.64 7.07
CA ASP A 282 26.47 14.27 7.00
C ASP A 282 25.61 15.54 7.06
N GLN A 283 25.07 15.92 5.91
CA GLN A 283 24.25 17.13 5.79
C GLN A 283 22.96 17.02 6.60
N THR A 284 22.42 15.80 6.81
CA THR A 284 21.26 15.64 7.69
C THR A 284 21.64 15.95 9.14
N ALA A 285 22.86 15.60 9.55
CA ALA A 285 23.38 15.97 10.86
C ALA A 285 23.58 17.49 10.98
N LEU A 286 24.17 18.14 9.98
CA LEU A 286 24.35 19.59 10.00
C LEU A 286 23.02 20.35 10.06
N ILE A 287 22.05 19.99 9.22
CA ILE A 287 20.72 20.62 9.18
C ILE A 287 20.01 20.46 10.53
N ALA A 288 20.07 19.26 11.11
CA ALA A 288 19.42 18.99 12.39
C ALA A 288 20.14 19.62 13.59
N ASP A 289 21.47 19.58 13.65
CA ASP A 289 22.23 20.14 14.78
C ASP A 289 22.19 21.66 14.82
N SER A 290 22.03 22.31 13.67
CA SER A 290 21.83 23.75 13.57
C SER A 290 20.38 24.20 13.78
N ASN A 291 19.42 23.27 13.85
CA ASN A 291 17.98 23.57 13.72
C ASN A 291 17.71 24.50 12.53
N PHE A 292 18.25 24.14 11.36
CA PHE A 292 18.30 25.02 10.21
C PHE A 292 16.92 25.56 9.81
N SER A 293 16.86 26.84 9.50
CA SER A 293 15.72 27.50 8.87
C SER A 293 16.26 28.63 8.01
N GLY A 294 16.02 28.58 6.72
CA GLY A 294 16.58 29.53 5.75
C GLY A 294 16.02 29.31 4.35
N HIS A 295 16.68 29.84 3.33
CA HIS A 295 16.28 29.63 1.95
C HIS A 295 17.06 28.46 1.33
N PHE A 296 16.61 27.97 0.17
CA PHE A 296 17.28 26.86 -0.52
C PHE A 296 18.72 27.19 -0.94
N GLU A 297 19.02 28.46 -1.24
CA GLU A 297 20.38 28.90 -1.55
C GLU A 297 21.35 28.79 -0.35
N ASP A 298 20.82 28.79 0.87
CA ASP A 298 21.60 28.65 2.10
C ASP A 298 21.87 27.18 2.45
N LEU A 299 21.32 26.24 1.68
CA LEU A 299 21.50 24.80 1.93
C LEU A 299 22.85 24.30 1.45
N PRO A 300 23.52 23.43 2.23
CA PRO A 300 24.81 22.82 1.88
C PRO A 300 24.69 21.69 0.82
N PHE A 301 23.63 21.64 0.00
CA PHE A 301 23.47 20.65 -1.07
C PHE A 301 24.20 21.14 -2.35
N GLU A 302 25.51 21.39 -2.29
CA GLU A 302 26.27 21.92 -3.43
C GLU A 302 26.50 20.87 -4.53
N ASN A 303 25.66 20.82 -5.56
CA ASN A 303 26.10 20.34 -6.87
C ASN A 303 26.29 21.54 -7.80
N HIS A 304 27.53 22.01 -7.97
CA HIS A 304 27.84 23.08 -8.92
C HIS A 304 27.59 22.70 -10.39
N LEU A 305 27.32 21.43 -10.71
CA LEU A 305 27.21 20.93 -12.08
C LEU A 305 25.78 20.61 -12.53
N ILE A 306 24.83 20.36 -11.61
CA ILE A 306 23.45 19.97 -11.93
C ILE A 306 22.50 20.60 -10.91
N PRO A 307 21.35 21.15 -11.33
CA PRO A 307 20.31 21.61 -10.39
C PRO A 307 19.93 20.46 -9.42
N GLY A 308 20.08 20.68 -8.11
CA GLY A 308 19.72 19.71 -7.07
C GLY A 308 18.22 19.39 -7.03
N TYR A 309 17.81 18.32 -6.34
CA TYR A 309 16.41 17.86 -6.27
C TYR A 309 15.38 18.98 -6.09
N PHE A 310 15.62 19.87 -5.13
CA PHE A 310 14.70 20.94 -4.79
C PHE A 310 14.69 22.08 -5.82
N SER A 311 15.79 22.35 -6.51
CA SER A 311 15.85 23.42 -7.53
C SER A 311 14.99 23.16 -8.77
N GLY A 312 14.52 21.92 -8.96
CA GLY A 312 13.54 21.58 -10.00
C GLY A 312 12.08 21.82 -9.57
N LYS A 313 11.84 22.04 -8.27
CA LYS A 313 10.49 22.15 -7.66
C LYS A 313 10.25 23.48 -6.94
N PHE A 314 11.31 24.11 -6.46
CA PHE A 314 11.29 25.29 -5.62
C PHE A 314 12.25 26.35 -6.15
N SER A 315 11.90 27.61 -5.97
CA SER A 315 12.73 28.77 -6.27
C SER A 315 13.79 28.97 -5.18
N ASN A 316 14.84 29.72 -5.48
CA ASN A 316 15.94 29.94 -4.53
C ASN A 316 15.50 30.63 -3.24
N ASP A 317 14.46 31.47 -3.31
CA ASP A 317 13.84 32.24 -2.23
C ASP A 317 12.74 31.47 -1.47
N ASP A 318 12.45 30.23 -1.85
CA ASP A 318 11.50 29.40 -1.11
C ASP A 318 12.11 28.99 0.25
N LEU A 319 11.28 29.00 1.29
CA LEU A 319 11.71 28.70 2.66
C LEU A 319 11.90 27.20 2.84
N PHE A 320 13.00 26.83 3.47
CA PHE A 320 13.31 25.47 3.89
C PHE A 320 13.64 25.44 5.38
N ALA A 321 13.01 24.53 6.11
CA ALA A 321 13.21 24.41 7.55
C ALA A 321 13.33 22.96 8.00
N PHE A 322 14.22 22.73 8.96
CA PHE A 322 14.28 21.52 9.75
C PHE A 322 13.06 21.46 10.69
N VAL A 323 12.37 20.32 10.67
CA VAL A 323 11.23 20.07 11.57
C VAL A 323 11.67 19.23 12.76
N ARG A 324 12.25 18.04 12.50
CA ARG A 324 12.75 17.13 13.55
C ARG A 324 13.65 16.02 13.01
N ARG A 325 14.41 15.38 13.91
CA ARG A 325 15.09 14.11 13.63
C ARG A 325 14.08 12.98 13.68
N LEU A 326 14.06 12.13 12.65
CA LEU A 326 13.31 10.87 12.63
C LEU A 326 14.16 9.72 13.15
N SER A 327 15.46 9.74 12.84
CA SER A 327 16.45 8.77 13.30
C SER A 327 17.86 9.40 13.34
N SER A 328 18.88 8.58 13.56
CA SER A 328 20.28 9.00 13.40
C SER A 328 20.64 9.34 11.96
N ASN A 329 19.89 8.82 10.98
CA ASN A 329 20.21 8.94 9.56
C ASN A 329 19.19 9.83 8.83
N SER A 330 17.99 9.98 9.38
CA SER A 330 16.89 10.64 8.67
C SER A 330 16.33 11.83 9.42
N ILE A 331 16.03 12.89 8.68
CA ILE A 331 15.42 14.13 9.16
C ILE A 331 14.12 14.40 8.41
N LEU A 332 13.19 15.04 9.09
CA LEU A 332 11.99 15.64 8.50
C LEU A 332 12.26 17.12 8.28
N VAL A 333 11.97 17.60 7.08
CA VAL A 333 12.09 19.00 6.68
C VAL A 333 10.80 19.46 6.03
N SER A 334 10.58 20.76 6.01
CA SER A 334 9.47 21.41 5.31
C SER A 334 10.01 22.41 4.31
N ALA A 335 9.37 22.49 3.14
CA ALA A 335 9.59 23.53 2.16
C ALA A 335 8.29 24.30 1.92
N LYS A 336 8.36 25.62 1.79
CA LYS A 336 7.20 26.46 1.48
C LYS A 336 7.49 27.27 0.24
N ASN A 337 6.62 27.12 -0.77
CA ASN A 337 6.66 27.92 -1.97
C ASN A 337 6.02 29.29 -1.69
N ASP A 338 6.81 30.38 -1.73
CA ASP A 338 6.34 31.72 -1.35
C ASP A 338 5.78 32.53 -2.54
N SER A 339 5.33 31.87 -3.61
CA SER A 339 4.74 32.48 -4.81
C SER A 339 3.49 33.36 -4.58
N GLY A 340 3.03 33.56 -3.34
CA GLY A 340 2.11 34.64 -2.96
C GLY A 340 0.65 34.48 -3.39
N TYR A 341 0.29 33.43 -4.14
CA TYR A 341 -1.06 33.25 -4.71
C TYR A 341 -1.92 32.17 -4.01
N VAL A 342 -1.36 31.33 -3.13
CA VAL A 342 -2.08 30.17 -2.53
C VAL A 342 -1.91 30.15 -1.01
N ASN A 343 -2.99 29.86 -0.28
CA ASN A 343 -2.94 29.63 1.18
C ASN A 343 -2.29 28.28 1.49
N ASP A 344 -1.18 28.32 2.24
CA ASP A 344 -0.36 27.21 2.75
C ASP A 344 0.05 26.14 1.73
N THR A 345 1.18 26.39 1.06
CA THR A 345 1.88 25.49 0.13
C THR A 345 2.98 24.68 0.82
N THR A 346 2.92 24.52 2.14
CA THR A 346 3.97 23.81 2.88
C THR A 346 3.97 22.33 2.53
N GLU A 347 5.05 21.89 1.88
CA GLU A 347 5.32 20.49 1.58
C GLU A 347 6.34 19.92 2.58
N TYR A 348 6.20 18.64 2.92
CA TYR A 348 7.09 17.97 3.86
C TYR A 348 7.90 16.89 3.15
N PHE A 349 9.17 16.76 3.53
CA PHE A 349 10.11 15.81 2.94
C PHE A 349 10.90 15.08 4.02
N ILE A 350 11.20 13.81 3.77
CA ILE A 350 12.22 13.07 4.50
C ILE A 350 13.53 13.13 3.71
N ILE A 351 14.63 13.42 4.41
CA ILE A 351 15.99 13.28 3.87
C ILE A 351 16.69 12.22 4.70
N SER A 352 17.02 11.09 4.07
CA SER A 352 17.68 9.95 4.70
C SER A 352 19.13 9.82 4.22
N SER A 353 20.08 9.79 5.15
CA SER A 353 21.51 9.72 4.87
C SER A 353 22.00 8.26 4.79
N ILE A 354 22.78 7.97 3.75
CA ILE A 354 23.37 6.66 3.48
C ILE A 354 24.88 6.80 3.42
N LYS A 355 25.57 6.25 4.43
CA LYS A 355 27.02 6.23 4.47
C LYS A 355 27.57 4.97 3.81
N THR A 356 28.52 5.14 2.89
CA THR A 356 29.22 4.01 2.23
C THR A 356 30.75 4.22 2.26
N PRO A 357 31.55 3.20 1.92
CA PRO A 357 33.00 3.37 1.76
C PRO A 357 33.42 4.39 0.69
N LYS A 358 32.52 4.72 -0.25
CA LYS A 358 32.81 5.62 -1.38
C LYS A 358 32.24 7.04 -1.21
N GLY A 359 31.54 7.31 -0.10
CA GLY A 359 30.96 8.62 0.17
C GLY A 359 29.63 8.55 0.93
N GLN A 360 29.06 9.73 1.16
CA GLN A 360 27.74 9.94 1.73
C GLN A 360 26.74 10.19 0.60
N PHE A 361 25.57 9.56 0.69
CA PHE A 361 24.47 9.73 -0.24
C PHE A 361 23.20 10.07 0.53
N TYR A 362 22.21 10.63 -0.16
CA TYR A 362 20.94 11.02 0.44
C TYR A 362 19.79 10.40 -0.35
N LEU A 363 18.72 10.00 0.32
CA LEU A 363 17.43 9.68 -0.27
C LEU A 363 16.43 10.73 0.20
N ILE A 364 15.89 11.49 -0.73
CA ILE A 364 14.91 12.54 -0.46
C ILE A 364 13.58 12.09 -1.04
N SER A 365 12.50 12.10 -0.26
CA SER A 365 11.13 11.82 -0.75
C SER A 365 10.10 12.69 -0.03
N SER A 366 8.98 12.98 -0.68
CA SER A 366 7.84 13.63 -0.04
C SER A 366 7.25 12.77 1.08
N THR A 367 6.64 13.41 2.08
CA THR A 367 6.01 12.76 3.23
C THR A 367 4.90 13.66 3.79
N ASN A 368 4.16 13.16 4.78
CA ASN A 368 3.29 13.98 5.62
C ASN A 368 4.05 14.80 6.69
N LYS A 369 3.35 15.74 7.34
CA LYS A 369 3.88 16.61 8.43
C LYS A 369 4.46 15.87 9.64
N ASP A 370 4.09 14.61 9.80
CA ASP A 370 4.54 13.76 10.90
C ASP A 370 5.70 12.85 10.48
N GLY A 371 6.11 12.83 9.21
CA GLY A 371 7.22 12.00 8.73
C GLY A 371 7.01 10.50 8.94
N ASN A 372 5.76 10.03 8.99
CA ASN A 372 5.43 8.68 9.45
C ASN A 372 4.60 7.85 8.45
N ASP A 373 4.49 8.31 7.21
CA ASP A 373 3.96 7.45 6.15
C ASP A 373 4.94 6.30 5.83
N THR A 374 4.44 5.31 5.11
CA THR A 374 5.17 4.05 4.93
C THR A 374 6.43 4.23 4.09
N THR A 375 6.43 5.21 3.17
CA THR A 375 7.59 5.60 2.36
C THR A 375 8.69 6.19 3.22
N ALA A 376 8.36 7.12 4.11
CA ALA A 376 9.31 7.70 5.05
C ALA A 376 9.92 6.64 5.98
N LEU A 377 9.08 5.77 6.55
CA LEU A 377 9.54 4.69 7.43
C LEU A 377 10.45 3.69 6.71
N MET A 378 10.13 3.35 5.46
CA MET A 378 10.93 2.41 4.66
C MET A 378 12.23 3.04 4.17
N ASN A 379 12.25 4.33 3.82
CA ASN A 379 13.47 5.05 3.44
C ASN A 379 14.46 5.15 4.60
N ASP A 380 14.00 5.44 5.82
CA ASP A 380 14.82 5.39 7.03
C ASP A 380 15.39 3.98 7.25
N TYR A 381 14.52 2.95 7.22
CA TYR A 381 14.93 1.56 7.39
C TYR A 381 15.95 1.11 6.35
N PHE A 382 15.70 1.41 5.08
CA PHE A 382 16.60 1.09 3.98
C PHE A 382 17.95 1.74 4.19
N SER A 383 17.98 3.03 4.50
CA SER A 383 19.22 3.80 4.69
C SER A 383 20.05 3.26 5.86
N LYS A 384 19.40 2.83 6.94
CA LYS A 384 20.04 2.22 8.12
C LYS A 384 20.59 0.82 7.85
N HIS A 385 19.88 0.01 7.07
CA HIS A 385 20.19 -1.43 6.89
C HIS A 385 20.86 -1.76 5.56
N LEU A 386 21.09 -0.77 4.70
CA LEU A 386 21.78 -0.96 3.44
C LEU A 386 23.20 -1.45 3.66
N LYS A 387 23.47 -2.68 3.23
CA LYS A 387 24.81 -3.28 3.20
C LYS A 387 25.31 -3.27 1.75
N ILE A 388 26.29 -2.42 1.47
CA ILE A 388 26.99 -2.35 0.18
C ILE A 388 28.50 -2.37 0.39
#